data_AF-A0A8T6LIZ6-F1
#
_entry.id   AF-A0A8T6LIZ6-F1
#
_cell.length_a   1.000
_cell.length_b   1.000
_cell.length_c   1.000
_cell.angle_alpha   90.00
_cell.angle_beta   90.00
_cell.angle_gamma   90.00
#
_symmetry.space_group_name_H-M   'P 1'
#
loop_
_entity.id
_entity.type
_entity.pdbx_description
1 polymer ?
#
loop_
_entity_poly.entity_id
_entity_poly.type
_entity_poly.pdbx_seq_one_letter_code
_entity_poly.pdbx_strand_id
1 'polypeptide(L)'
;LRRYYGGTGVDHVVLTHPDGDHAGGLRTVLDECAIHPGGGLWMLRPWIYAAELLDHFARFTTVRGLENALREAYPNVAALEEIAQRRGIPIYEPFQGARIGAFSVLAPSKPRYLQLIVDSERTPKEAARAGSVGLLGAFRSVAAKVVHYAKAAWGVEVFSTEPTSVENEMSVVQYASLCDEKILLTGDVGRDGLSEAATFAPVIGLWLPGIDRFDVPHHGSRRNVSTEVLDQWLGPRLRQQLPNGQGRFRAYISANPDDEDHPRRAVVRGLIHRGADVRQTTGKRGAYLRTSKNAPPRDDAVPAEPLPYPEDQEEE
;
A
#
# COMPACT_ATOMS: atom_id res chain seq x y z
N LEU A 1 -13.19 9.77 -13.56
CA LEU A 1 -12.53 9.80 -14.89
C LEU A 1 -13.23 10.75 -15.86
N ARG A 2 -14.47 10.45 -16.31
CA ARG A 2 -15.22 11.28 -17.31
C ARG A 2 -15.18 12.79 -17.04
N ARG A 3 -15.52 13.20 -15.80
CA ARG A 3 -15.59 14.62 -15.40
C ARG A 3 -14.29 15.40 -15.60
N TYR A 4 -13.14 14.81 -15.28
CA TYR A 4 -11.86 15.55 -15.24
C TYR A 4 -10.88 15.16 -16.34
N TYR A 5 -11.09 14.03 -17.01
CA TYR A 5 -10.18 13.48 -18.02
C TYR A 5 -10.88 13.26 -19.37
N GLY A 6 -12.15 13.65 -19.51
CA GLY A 6 -12.89 13.60 -20.78
C GLY A 6 -13.29 12.18 -21.23
N GLY A 7 -12.98 11.14 -20.46
CA GLY A 7 -13.28 9.75 -20.81
C GLY A 7 -13.07 8.76 -19.67
N THR A 8 -13.15 7.47 -20.01
CA THR A 8 -12.86 6.33 -19.13
C THR A 8 -11.65 5.52 -19.62
N GLY A 9 -10.79 6.14 -20.43
CA GLY A 9 -9.53 5.55 -20.88
C GLY A 9 -8.55 5.38 -19.72
N VAL A 10 -7.95 4.20 -19.60
CA VAL A 10 -6.94 3.86 -18.59
C VAL A 10 -5.83 3.07 -19.26
N ASP A 11 -4.58 3.50 -19.10
CA ASP A 11 -3.44 2.73 -19.62
C ASP A 11 -3.08 1.57 -18.70
N HIS A 12 -2.90 1.84 -17.40
CA HIS A 12 -2.48 0.81 -16.45
C HIS A 12 -3.39 0.80 -15.22
N VAL A 13 -3.84 -0.40 -14.86
CA VAL A 13 -4.53 -0.70 -13.60
C VAL A 13 -3.55 -1.47 -12.74
N VAL A 14 -3.28 -1.02 -11.51
CA VAL A 14 -2.31 -1.68 -10.61
C VAL A 14 -3.04 -2.14 -9.37
N LEU A 15 -3.00 -3.44 -9.10
CA LEU A 15 -3.36 -4.01 -7.81
C LEU A 15 -2.10 -4.01 -6.95
N THR A 16 -2.11 -3.21 -5.88
CA THR A 16 -0.98 -3.13 -4.95
C THR A 16 -0.79 -4.44 -4.18
N HIS A 17 -1.86 -4.99 -3.61
CA HIS A 17 -1.85 -6.22 -2.82
C HIS A 17 -3.26 -6.85 -2.77
N PRO A 18 -3.46 -8.05 -2.18
CA PRO A 18 -4.66 -8.84 -2.41
C PRO A 18 -5.92 -8.46 -1.61
N ASP A 19 -5.84 -7.48 -0.69
CA ASP A 19 -6.95 -7.17 0.22
C ASP A 19 -8.10 -6.45 -0.48
N GLY A 20 -9.29 -6.61 0.10
CA GLY A 20 -10.56 -6.30 -0.58
C GLY A 20 -10.79 -4.81 -0.83
N ASP A 21 -10.26 -3.95 0.02
CA ASP A 21 -10.30 -2.49 -0.11
C ASP A 21 -9.36 -1.96 -1.19
N HIS A 22 -8.35 -2.74 -1.60
CA HIS A 22 -7.47 -2.43 -2.75
C HIS A 22 -7.92 -3.14 -4.03
N ALA A 23 -8.45 -4.35 -3.94
CA ALA A 23 -8.89 -5.15 -5.09
C ALA A 23 -10.33 -4.87 -5.53
N GLY A 24 -11.22 -4.52 -4.60
CA GLY A 24 -12.66 -4.46 -4.82
C GLY A 24 -13.05 -3.41 -5.85
N GLY A 25 -12.56 -2.17 -5.67
CA GLY A 25 -12.84 -1.06 -6.59
C GLY A 25 -12.26 -1.27 -7.99
N LEU A 26 -11.20 -2.07 -8.13
CA LEU A 26 -10.58 -2.35 -9.42
C LEU A 26 -11.45 -3.22 -10.32
N ARG A 27 -12.39 -4.00 -9.77
CA ARG A 27 -13.36 -4.76 -10.58
C ARG A 27 -14.20 -3.83 -11.45
N THR A 28 -14.74 -2.77 -10.85
CA THR A 28 -15.50 -1.74 -11.58
C THR A 28 -14.65 -1.02 -12.61
N VAL A 29 -13.38 -0.72 -12.28
CA VAL A 29 -12.45 -0.13 -13.26
C VAL A 29 -12.26 -1.07 -14.44
N LEU A 30 -11.98 -2.35 -14.19
CA LEU A 30 -11.79 -3.35 -15.24
C LEU A 30 -13.06 -3.69 -16.01
N ASP A 31 -14.27 -3.51 -15.46
CA ASP A 31 -15.51 -3.76 -16.20
C ASP A 31 -15.93 -2.53 -17.03
N GLU A 32 -15.80 -1.33 -16.49
CA GLU A 32 -16.38 -0.11 -17.09
C GLU A 32 -15.39 0.76 -17.89
N CYS A 33 -14.09 0.64 -17.62
CA CYS A 33 -13.08 1.48 -18.28
C CYS A 33 -12.57 0.85 -19.57
N ALA A 34 -12.15 1.69 -20.51
CA ALA A 34 -11.46 1.25 -21.71
C ALA A 34 -9.97 1.16 -21.42
N ILE A 35 -9.43 -0.05 -21.34
CA ILE A 35 -7.98 -0.24 -21.20
C ILE A 35 -7.33 -0.01 -22.56
N HIS A 36 -6.41 0.96 -22.64
CA HIS A 36 -5.80 1.32 -23.91
C HIS A 36 -4.84 0.24 -24.45
N PRO A 37 -4.64 0.16 -25.77
CA PRO A 37 -3.57 -0.65 -26.36
C PRO A 37 -2.20 -0.30 -25.77
N GLY A 38 -1.39 -1.31 -25.42
CA GLY A 38 -0.13 -1.14 -24.70
C GLY A 38 -0.29 -1.02 -23.18
N GLY A 39 -1.53 -0.96 -22.72
CA GLY A 39 -1.93 -0.99 -21.32
C GLY A 39 -2.24 -2.39 -20.78
N GLY A 40 -2.62 -2.47 -19.50
CA GLY A 40 -3.01 -3.72 -18.88
C GLY A 40 -3.19 -3.67 -17.36
N LEU A 41 -3.54 -4.83 -16.80
CA LEU A 41 -3.65 -5.06 -15.38
C LEU A 41 -2.31 -5.56 -14.83
N TRP A 42 -1.79 -4.86 -13.82
CA TRP A 42 -0.60 -5.23 -13.08
C TRP A 42 -1.00 -5.82 -11.75
N MET A 43 -0.71 -7.10 -11.54
CA MET A 43 -1.06 -7.81 -10.31
C MET A 43 -0.17 -9.03 -10.13
N LEU A 44 0.07 -9.42 -8.89
CA LEU A 44 0.76 -10.66 -8.57
C LEU A 44 -0.27 -11.76 -8.30
N ARG A 45 -0.08 -12.92 -8.96
CA ARG A 45 -1.02 -14.05 -8.93
C ARG A 45 -0.36 -15.25 -8.27
N PRO A 46 -0.65 -15.58 -6.99
CA PRO A 46 0.06 -16.64 -6.28
C PRO A 46 0.08 -17.98 -7.01
N TRP A 47 -1.04 -18.37 -7.64
CA TRP A 47 -1.20 -19.66 -8.31
C TRP A 47 -0.25 -19.88 -9.50
N ILE A 48 0.23 -18.82 -10.18
CA ILE A 48 1.12 -19.02 -11.33
C ILE A 48 2.51 -19.53 -10.93
N TYR A 49 2.86 -19.44 -9.64
CA TYR A 49 4.11 -19.95 -9.08
C TYR A 49 3.92 -21.26 -8.30
N ALA A 50 2.77 -21.94 -8.43
CA ALA A 50 2.50 -23.17 -7.69
C ALA A 50 3.58 -24.25 -7.90
N ALA A 51 4.20 -24.32 -9.08
CA ALA A 51 5.31 -25.24 -9.32
C ALA A 51 6.57 -24.89 -8.52
N GLU A 52 6.90 -23.60 -8.37
CA GLU A 52 8.03 -23.13 -7.56
C GLU A 52 7.76 -23.25 -6.06
N LEU A 53 6.49 -23.20 -5.68
CA LEU A 53 6.03 -23.20 -4.30
C LEU A 53 5.75 -24.60 -3.74
N LEU A 54 5.57 -25.61 -4.60
CA LEU A 54 5.04 -26.93 -4.21
C LEU A 54 5.80 -27.56 -3.04
N ASP A 55 7.14 -27.51 -3.08
CA ASP A 55 8.01 -28.13 -2.08
C ASP A 55 7.90 -27.49 -0.69
N HIS A 56 7.33 -26.28 -0.60
CA HIS A 56 7.08 -25.59 0.67
C HIS A 56 5.76 -26.01 1.34
N PHE A 57 4.89 -26.76 0.64
CA PHE A 57 3.58 -27.14 1.14
C PHE A 57 3.36 -28.66 1.16
N ALA A 58 3.76 -29.30 2.27
CA ALA A 58 3.67 -30.76 2.47
C ALA A 58 2.28 -31.37 2.21
N ARG A 59 1.19 -30.58 2.34
CA ARG A 59 -0.19 -31.03 2.07
C ARG A 59 -0.47 -31.29 0.59
N PHE A 60 0.24 -30.62 -0.33
CA PHE A 60 -0.05 -30.69 -1.76
C PHE A 60 0.98 -31.57 -2.47
N THR A 61 0.48 -32.52 -3.27
CA THR A 61 1.31 -33.46 -4.04
C THR A 61 1.32 -33.14 -5.54
N THR A 62 0.52 -32.16 -5.98
CA THR A 62 0.43 -31.76 -7.38
C THR A 62 0.37 -30.24 -7.51
N VAL A 63 0.99 -29.70 -8.56
CA VAL A 63 0.95 -28.26 -8.89
C VAL A 63 -0.50 -27.77 -8.99
N ARG A 64 -1.34 -28.47 -9.77
CA ARG A 64 -2.75 -28.13 -9.95
C ARG A 64 -3.55 -28.07 -8.62
N GLY A 65 -3.23 -28.96 -7.68
CA GLY A 65 -3.87 -28.94 -6.36
C GLY A 65 -3.54 -27.66 -5.59
N LEU A 66 -2.27 -27.24 -5.62
CA LEU A 66 -1.82 -26.00 -4.98
C LEU A 66 -2.36 -24.75 -5.72
N GLU A 67 -2.40 -24.76 -7.06
CA GLU A 67 -3.00 -23.68 -7.86
C GLU A 67 -4.45 -23.39 -7.42
N ASN A 68 -5.27 -24.44 -7.31
CA ASN A 68 -6.67 -24.31 -6.90
C ASN A 68 -6.78 -23.74 -5.48
N ALA A 69 -6.00 -24.26 -4.53
CA ALA A 69 -6.01 -23.80 -3.15
C ALA A 69 -5.56 -22.33 -3.03
N LEU A 70 -4.57 -21.91 -3.82
CA LEU A 70 -4.15 -20.51 -3.87
C LEU A 70 -5.22 -19.61 -4.48
N ARG A 71 -5.93 -20.04 -5.53
CA ARG A 71 -7.07 -19.27 -6.07
C ARG A 71 -8.17 -19.08 -5.03
N GLU A 72 -8.48 -20.13 -4.25
CA GLU A 72 -9.46 -20.07 -3.16
C GLU A 72 -9.01 -19.15 -2.02
N ALA A 73 -7.72 -19.13 -1.69
CA ALA A 73 -7.15 -18.27 -0.64
C ALA A 73 -7.13 -16.78 -1.01
N TYR A 74 -7.08 -16.45 -2.31
CA TYR A 74 -7.01 -15.08 -2.83
C TYR A 74 -8.15 -14.77 -3.82
N PRO A 75 -9.42 -14.85 -3.38
CA PRO A 75 -10.59 -14.77 -4.28
C PRO A 75 -10.73 -13.40 -4.96
N ASN A 76 -10.27 -12.33 -4.32
CA ASN A 76 -10.31 -11.00 -4.92
C ASN A 76 -9.37 -10.85 -6.11
N VAL A 77 -8.17 -11.41 -5.97
CA VAL A 77 -7.16 -11.50 -7.03
C VAL A 77 -7.70 -12.37 -8.16
N ALA A 78 -8.29 -13.52 -7.84
CA ALA A 78 -8.85 -14.45 -8.84
C ALA A 78 -9.95 -13.78 -9.68
N ALA A 79 -10.87 -13.05 -9.03
CA ALA A 79 -11.92 -12.31 -9.71
C ALA A 79 -11.38 -11.25 -10.69
N LEU A 80 -10.27 -10.57 -10.35
CA LEU A 80 -9.66 -9.59 -11.26
C LEU A 80 -9.04 -10.27 -12.49
N GLU A 81 -8.40 -11.42 -12.30
CA GLU A 81 -7.90 -12.23 -13.43
C GLU A 81 -9.04 -12.71 -14.33
N GLU A 82 -10.16 -13.17 -13.76
CA GLU A 82 -11.33 -13.59 -14.54
C GLU A 82 -11.90 -12.45 -15.39
N ILE A 83 -12.05 -11.25 -14.81
CA ILE A 83 -12.50 -10.07 -15.57
C ILE A 83 -11.51 -9.75 -16.69
N ALA A 84 -10.21 -9.75 -16.39
CA ALA A 84 -9.17 -9.45 -17.37
C ALA A 84 -9.18 -10.46 -18.54
N GLN A 85 -9.27 -11.76 -18.25
CA GLN A 85 -9.35 -12.82 -19.26
C GLN A 85 -10.60 -12.69 -20.12
N ARG A 86 -11.79 -12.50 -19.52
CA ARG A 86 -13.04 -12.30 -20.27
C ARG A 86 -12.98 -11.11 -21.21
N ARG A 87 -12.29 -10.04 -20.82
CA ARG A 87 -12.16 -8.80 -21.61
C ARG A 87 -10.93 -8.77 -22.51
N GLY A 88 -10.08 -9.80 -22.49
CA GLY A 88 -8.82 -9.83 -23.24
C GLY A 88 -7.80 -8.77 -22.78
N ILE A 89 -7.84 -8.37 -21.51
CA ILE A 89 -6.90 -7.42 -20.91
C ILE A 89 -5.61 -8.17 -20.54
N PRO A 90 -4.43 -7.74 -21.03
CA PRO A 90 -3.16 -8.33 -20.62
C PRO A 90 -2.91 -8.18 -19.11
N ILE A 91 -2.32 -9.22 -18.51
CA ILE A 91 -1.92 -9.23 -17.10
C ILE A 91 -0.39 -9.28 -17.02
N TYR A 92 0.19 -8.37 -16.24
CA TYR A 92 1.63 -8.24 -16.02
C TYR A 92 1.99 -8.37 -14.54
N GLU A 93 3.22 -8.83 -14.27
CA GLU A 93 3.77 -8.97 -12.91
C GLU A 93 4.51 -7.68 -12.49
N PRO A 94 4.03 -6.94 -11.47
CA PRO A 94 4.72 -5.77 -10.95
C PRO A 94 5.78 -6.18 -9.93
N PHE A 95 6.83 -6.88 -10.35
CA PHE A 95 8.00 -7.12 -9.51
C PHE A 95 9.00 -5.98 -9.61
N GLN A 96 9.87 -5.89 -8.60
CA GLN A 96 11.03 -5.01 -8.57
C GLN A 96 11.74 -4.92 -9.94
N GLY A 97 11.90 -3.69 -10.44
CA GLY A 97 12.49 -3.39 -11.75
C GLY A 97 11.48 -3.27 -12.90
N ALA A 98 10.24 -3.72 -12.75
CA ALA A 98 9.19 -3.54 -13.75
C ALA A 98 8.88 -2.05 -13.98
N ARG A 99 8.45 -1.71 -15.20
CA ARG A 99 8.10 -0.35 -15.62
C ARG A 99 6.62 -0.26 -15.95
N ILE A 100 5.90 0.59 -15.21
CA ILE A 100 4.46 0.83 -15.36
C ILE A 100 4.27 2.28 -15.79
N GLY A 101 4.19 2.51 -17.11
CA GLY A 101 4.26 3.86 -17.67
C GLY A 101 5.52 4.60 -17.19
N ALA A 102 5.33 5.70 -16.45
CA ALA A 102 6.44 6.47 -15.90
C ALA A 102 7.03 5.90 -14.59
N PHE A 103 6.35 4.95 -13.95
CA PHE A 103 6.74 4.39 -12.67
C PHE A 103 7.71 3.21 -12.83
N SER A 104 8.68 3.12 -11.92
CA SER A 104 9.46 1.91 -11.65
C SER A 104 8.93 1.23 -10.40
N VAL A 105 8.76 -0.08 -10.44
CA VAL A 105 8.46 -0.88 -9.25
C VAL A 105 9.73 -1.10 -8.44
N LEU A 106 9.65 -0.86 -7.14
CA LEU A 106 10.74 -0.99 -6.17
C LEU A 106 10.63 -2.25 -5.30
N ALA A 107 9.40 -2.68 -5.00
CA ALA A 107 9.09 -3.88 -4.23
C ALA A 107 7.71 -4.42 -4.67
N PRO A 108 7.43 -5.72 -4.44
CA PRO A 108 8.35 -6.73 -3.90
C PRO A 108 9.30 -7.28 -4.96
N SER A 109 10.43 -7.87 -4.54
CA SER A 109 11.17 -8.80 -5.41
C SER A 109 10.40 -10.12 -5.56
N LYS A 110 10.62 -10.85 -6.65
CA LYS A 110 9.99 -12.18 -6.84
C LYS A 110 10.32 -13.14 -5.68
N PRO A 111 11.58 -13.30 -5.23
CA PRO A 111 11.89 -14.18 -4.11
C PRO A 111 11.17 -13.79 -2.81
N ARG A 112 11.11 -12.48 -2.49
CA ARG A 112 10.39 -11.99 -1.31
C ARG A 112 8.91 -12.32 -1.39
N TYR A 113 8.28 -12.09 -2.55
CA TYR A 113 6.87 -12.38 -2.77
C TYR A 113 6.54 -13.88 -2.63
N LEU A 114 7.37 -14.77 -3.18
CA LEU A 114 7.18 -16.22 -3.00
C LEU A 114 7.28 -16.62 -1.52
N GLN A 115 8.26 -16.06 -0.80
CA GLN A 115 8.38 -16.28 0.64
C GLN A 115 7.14 -15.77 1.40
N LEU A 116 6.59 -14.61 1.02
CA LEU A 116 5.35 -14.09 1.63
C LEU A 116 4.15 -15.02 1.37
N ILE A 117 4.04 -15.64 0.19
CA ILE A 117 2.99 -16.65 -0.05
C ILE A 117 3.18 -17.86 0.89
N VAL A 118 4.44 -18.29 1.08
CA VAL A 118 4.79 -19.34 2.02
C VAL A 118 4.52 -18.90 3.46
N ASP A 119 4.62 -17.63 3.82
CA ASP A 119 4.44 -17.13 5.19
C ASP A 119 2.97 -16.83 5.55
N SER A 120 2.13 -16.55 4.57
CA SER A 120 0.72 -16.15 4.77
C SER A 120 -0.12 -17.17 5.53
N GLU A 121 -0.96 -16.69 6.45
CA GLU A 121 -1.99 -17.48 7.15
C GLU A 121 -3.14 -17.88 6.20
N ARG A 122 -3.33 -17.16 5.08
CA ARG A 122 -4.36 -17.49 4.07
C ARG A 122 -3.96 -18.71 3.25
N THR A 123 -2.67 -18.98 3.12
CA THR A 123 -2.19 -20.15 2.40
C THR A 123 -2.33 -21.39 3.28
N PRO A 124 -2.98 -22.47 2.82
CA PRO A 124 -3.19 -23.66 3.64
C PRO A 124 -1.86 -24.33 4.03
N LYS A 125 -1.38 -24.05 5.24
CA LYS A 125 -0.26 -24.76 5.89
C LYS A 125 -0.80 -25.97 6.65
N GLU A 126 0.10 -26.86 7.09
CA GLU A 126 -0.27 -28.04 7.86
C GLU A 126 -1.31 -27.73 8.95
N ALA A 127 -2.40 -28.50 8.99
CA ALA A 127 -3.25 -28.52 10.17
C ALA A 127 -2.45 -29.19 11.29
N ALA A 128 -2.24 -28.46 12.40
CA ALA A 128 -1.94 -29.11 13.66
C ALA A 128 -2.95 -30.25 13.86
N ARG A 129 -2.44 -31.45 14.18
CA ARG A 129 -3.22 -32.69 14.25
C ARG A 129 -4.52 -32.51 15.05
N ALA A 130 -5.61 -32.94 14.42
CA ALA A 130 -6.85 -33.48 14.98
C ALA A 130 -7.72 -32.58 15.87
N GLY A 131 -8.88 -32.21 15.34
CA GLY A 131 -10.02 -31.71 16.13
C GLY A 131 -10.97 -30.85 15.30
N SER A 132 -11.85 -31.49 14.54
CA SER A 132 -13.09 -30.96 13.94
C SER A 132 -13.45 -29.49 14.21
N VAL A 133 -13.27 -28.60 13.22
CA VAL A 133 -14.21 -27.51 12.89
C VAL A 133 -14.04 -27.19 11.39
N GLY A 134 -15.15 -27.05 10.68
CA GLY A 134 -15.18 -26.73 9.25
C GLY A 134 -14.58 -25.37 8.91
N LEU A 135 -14.62 -25.05 7.61
CA LEU A 135 -14.26 -23.78 6.99
C LEU A 135 -15.08 -22.64 7.62
N LEU A 136 -14.70 -22.20 8.82
CA LEU A 136 -15.11 -20.94 9.41
C LEU A 136 -14.13 -19.91 8.87
N GLY A 137 -14.60 -19.09 7.92
CA GLY A 137 -13.98 -17.81 7.65
C GLY A 137 -13.76 -17.10 8.99
N ALA A 138 -12.50 -16.87 9.34
CA ALA A 138 -12.12 -16.24 10.59
C ALA A 138 -12.57 -14.78 10.54
N PHE A 139 -13.83 -14.54 10.92
CA PHE A 139 -14.21 -13.26 11.50
C PHE A 139 -13.40 -13.12 12.79
N ARG A 140 -12.22 -12.50 12.70
CA ARG A 140 -11.54 -11.96 13.88
C ARG A 140 -12.47 -10.89 14.43
N SER A 141 -13.16 -11.21 15.52
CA SER A 141 -13.85 -10.21 16.32
C SER A 141 -12.82 -9.18 16.77
N VAL A 142 -12.93 -7.96 16.24
CA VAL A 142 -12.13 -6.83 16.72
C VAL A 142 -12.68 -6.47 18.09
N ALA A 143 -12.09 -7.02 19.14
CA ALA A 143 -12.21 -6.40 20.45
C ALA A 143 -11.55 -5.02 20.34
N ALA A 144 -12.34 -3.96 20.48
CA ALA A 144 -11.82 -2.60 20.50
C ALA A 144 -10.79 -2.49 21.63
N LYS A 145 -9.50 -2.44 21.29
CA LYS A 145 -8.46 -2.13 22.27
C LYS A 145 -8.65 -0.67 22.68
N VAL A 146 -8.82 -0.43 23.97
CA VAL A 146 -8.77 0.93 24.51
C VAL A 146 -7.35 1.45 24.27
N VAL A 147 -7.23 2.46 23.42
CA VAL A 147 -5.95 3.13 23.15
C VAL A 147 -5.82 4.31 24.10
N HIS A 148 -4.77 4.31 24.91
CA HIS A 148 -4.43 5.41 25.79
C HIS A 148 -3.54 6.42 25.05
N TYR A 149 -3.75 7.71 25.36
CA TYR A 149 -3.00 8.82 24.76
C TYR A 149 -2.25 9.59 25.84
N ALA A 150 -0.98 9.88 25.57
CA ALA A 150 -0.15 10.71 26.43
C ALA A 150 0.48 11.87 25.66
N LYS A 151 0.59 13.03 26.32
CA LYS A 151 1.37 14.16 25.81
C LYS A 151 2.81 13.71 25.59
N ALA A 152 3.36 14.07 24.44
CA ALA A 152 4.71 13.64 24.06
C ALA A 152 5.53 14.83 23.56
N ALA A 153 6.76 14.93 24.08
CA ALA A 153 7.72 15.95 23.64
C ALA A 153 8.02 15.82 22.14
N TRP A 154 8.49 16.92 21.54
CA TRP A 154 8.92 16.93 20.15
C TRP A 154 9.98 15.84 19.88
N GLY A 155 9.83 15.13 18.77
CA GLY A 155 10.75 14.07 18.36
C GLY A 155 10.50 12.70 19.00
N VAL A 156 9.65 12.59 20.03
CA VAL A 156 9.24 11.29 20.59
C VAL A 156 8.22 10.64 19.67
N GLU A 157 8.51 9.41 19.24
CA GLU A 157 7.73 8.61 18.29
C GLU A 157 7.42 7.24 18.92
N VAL A 158 6.14 6.84 18.93
CA VAL A 158 5.69 5.54 19.47
C VAL A 158 5.05 4.75 18.35
N PHE A 159 5.90 4.11 17.54
CA PHE A 159 5.46 3.14 16.54
C PHE A 159 5.22 1.79 17.19
N SER A 160 4.37 0.96 16.57
CA SER A 160 4.12 -0.39 17.09
C SER A 160 5.28 -1.30 16.71
N THR A 161 5.70 -2.14 17.65
CA THR A 161 6.65 -3.22 17.38
C THR A 161 6.02 -4.34 16.55
N GLU A 162 4.71 -4.55 16.66
CA GLU A 162 3.94 -5.58 15.95
C GLU A 162 3.97 -5.40 14.43
N PRO A 163 4.27 -6.44 13.65
CA PRO A 163 4.30 -6.35 12.20
C PRO A 163 2.91 -6.06 11.62
N THR A 164 2.90 -5.60 10.36
CA THR A 164 1.67 -5.57 9.55
C THR A 164 1.35 -6.97 9.02
N SER A 165 0.24 -7.16 8.30
CA SER A 165 -0.09 -8.47 7.72
C SER A 165 0.93 -8.88 6.64
N VAL A 166 1.02 -10.20 6.39
CA VAL A 166 1.83 -10.73 5.30
C VAL A 166 1.33 -10.20 3.94
N GLU A 167 0.02 -10.06 3.78
CA GLU A 167 -0.60 -9.53 2.58
C GLU A 167 -0.28 -8.06 2.35
N ASN A 168 -0.21 -7.26 3.41
CA ASN A 168 0.24 -5.87 3.34
C ASN A 168 1.69 -5.79 2.84
N GLU A 169 2.58 -6.68 3.31
CA GLU A 169 3.96 -6.78 2.83
C GLU A 169 4.08 -7.28 1.37
N MET A 170 3.00 -7.80 0.76
CA MET A 170 2.98 -8.09 -0.68
C MET A 170 2.78 -6.84 -1.55
N SER A 171 2.60 -5.67 -0.94
CA SER A 171 2.30 -4.42 -1.63
C SER A 171 3.36 -4.03 -2.67
N VAL A 172 2.87 -3.68 -3.85
CA VAL A 172 3.66 -3.02 -4.89
C VAL A 172 4.02 -1.61 -4.43
N VAL A 173 5.31 -1.38 -4.21
CA VAL A 173 5.87 -0.03 -4.00
C VAL A 173 6.39 0.46 -5.34
N GLN A 174 5.96 1.66 -5.77
CA GLN A 174 6.36 2.21 -7.05
C GLN A 174 6.75 3.68 -6.96
N TYR A 175 7.73 4.06 -7.76
CA TYR A 175 8.33 5.38 -7.78
C TYR A 175 8.32 6.00 -9.18
N ALA A 176 8.10 7.30 -9.27
CA ALA A 176 8.36 8.08 -10.48
C ALA A 176 8.98 9.44 -10.14
N SER A 177 9.83 9.95 -11.05
CA SER A 177 10.20 11.36 -11.09
C SER A 177 9.40 12.05 -12.19
N LEU A 178 8.46 12.90 -11.81
CA LEU A 178 7.59 13.63 -12.75
C LEU A 178 7.69 15.13 -12.51
N CYS A 179 8.08 15.89 -13.53
CA CYS A 179 8.32 17.34 -13.40
C CYS A 179 9.29 17.67 -12.25
N ASP A 180 10.37 16.89 -12.16
CA ASP A 180 11.38 16.95 -11.09
C ASP A 180 10.84 16.73 -9.68
N GLU A 181 9.67 16.08 -9.54
CA GLU A 181 9.10 15.67 -8.26
C GLU A 181 9.19 14.17 -8.10
N LYS A 182 9.79 13.73 -7.00
CA LYS A 182 9.86 12.34 -6.57
C LYS A 182 8.54 11.93 -5.93
N ILE A 183 7.86 10.98 -6.55
CA ILE A 183 6.56 10.46 -6.13
C ILE A 183 6.75 9.01 -5.74
N LEU A 184 6.40 8.66 -4.50
CA LEU A 184 6.38 7.30 -4.00
C LEU A 184 4.95 6.89 -3.67
N LEU A 185 4.48 5.81 -4.29
CA LEU A 185 3.21 5.16 -3.99
C LEU A 185 3.50 3.83 -3.30
N THR A 186 2.87 3.61 -2.16
CA THR A 186 3.31 2.56 -1.21
C THR A 186 2.27 1.47 -1.02
N GLY A 187 1.00 1.73 -1.34
CA GLY A 187 -0.08 0.80 -1.01
C GLY A 187 -0.12 0.61 0.51
N ASP A 188 -0.13 -0.64 0.96
CA ASP A 188 -0.15 -0.94 2.40
C ASP A 188 1.13 -1.63 2.86
N VAL A 189 2.23 -1.41 2.15
CA VAL A 189 3.54 -2.00 2.46
C VAL A 189 3.91 -1.77 3.93
N GLY A 190 4.55 -2.77 4.53
CA GLY A 190 5.09 -2.63 5.87
C GLY A 190 6.56 -2.20 5.88
N ARG A 191 7.19 -2.38 7.03
CA ARG A 191 8.57 -1.92 7.28
C ARG A 191 9.57 -2.71 6.46
N ASP A 192 9.31 -4.00 6.26
CA ASP A 192 10.23 -4.89 5.54
C ASP A 192 10.22 -4.56 4.04
N GLY A 193 9.04 -4.43 3.44
CA GLY A 193 8.89 -4.04 2.04
C GLY A 193 9.38 -2.62 1.76
N LEU A 194 9.20 -1.67 2.68
CA LEU A 194 9.80 -0.33 2.55
C LEU A 194 11.33 -0.36 2.62
N SER A 195 11.89 -1.23 3.46
CA SER A 195 13.34 -1.40 3.57
C SER A 195 13.90 -2.06 2.31
N GLU A 196 13.25 -3.10 1.79
CA GLU A 196 13.58 -3.75 0.52
C GLU A 196 13.55 -2.74 -0.64
N ALA A 197 12.47 -1.96 -0.74
CA ALA A 197 12.32 -0.92 -1.75
C ALA A 197 13.44 0.14 -1.66
N ALA A 198 13.81 0.54 -0.45
CA ALA A 198 14.88 1.51 -0.22
C ALA A 198 16.27 0.97 -0.58
N THR A 199 16.51 -0.33 -0.32
CA THR A 199 17.75 -1.00 -0.76
C THR A 199 17.87 -1.04 -2.28
N PHE A 200 16.76 -1.20 -3.00
CA PHE A 200 16.77 -1.23 -4.46
C PHE A 200 16.74 0.15 -5.13
N ALA A 201 16.30 1.20 -4.42
CA ALA A 201 16.16 2.55 -4.97
C ALA A 201 17.39 3.06 -5.77
N PRO A 202 18.65 2.88 -5.32
CA PRO A 202 19.82 3.32 -6.08
C PRO A 202 19.98 2.63 -7.44
N VAL A 203 19.49 1.39 -7.60
CA VAL A 203 19.56 0.63 -8.86
C VAL A 203 18.77 1.33 -9.96
N ILE A 204 17.69 2.04 -9.60
CA ILE A 204 16.87 2.81 -10.55
C ILE A 204 17.19 4.32 -10.53
N GLY A 205 18.31 4.70 -9.91
CA GLY A 205 18.77 6.10 -9.85
C GLY A 205 18.03 6.97 -8.81
N LEU A 206 17.29 6.37 -7.88
CA LEU A 206 16.68 7.08 -6.76
C LEU A 206 17.64 7.08 -5.57
N TRP A 207 18.15 8.26 -5.21
CA TRP A 207 18.96 8.47 -4.01
C TRP A 207 18.10 8.93 -2.85
N LEU A 208 18.29 8.29 -1.69
CA LEU A 208 17.60 8.56 -0.44
C LEU A 208 18.55 9.23 0.58
N PRO A 209 18.02 10.02 1.54
CA PRO A 209 16.61 10.37 1.71
C PRO A 209 16.13 11.44 0.73
N GLY A 210 14.81 11.56 0.61
CA GLY A 210 14.14 12.66 -0.07
C GLY A 210 13.08 12.18 -1.04
N ILE A 211 11.82 12.39 -0.68
CA ILE A 211 10.63 12.17 -1.51
C ILE A 211 9.78 13.44 -1.42
N ASP A 212 9.30 13.95 -2.55
CA ASP A 212 8.50 15.19 -2.59
C ASP A 212 7.02 14.91 -2.32
N ARG A 213 6.55 13.72 -2.74
CA ARG A 213 5.17 13.25 -2.60
C ARG A 213 5.17 11.81 -2.10
N PHE A 214 4.89 11.66 -0.81
CA PHE A 214 4.90 10.38 -0.13
C PHE A 214 3.47 9.92 0.14
N ASP A 215 3.06 8.83 -0.49
CA ASP A 215 1.86 8.09 -0.12
C ASP A 215 2.15 7.31 1.18
N VAL A 216 1.43 7.63 2.25
CA VAL A 216 1.64 7.02 3.56
C VAL A 216 0.94 5.67 3.57
N PRO A 217 1.65 4.56 3.88
CA PRO A 217 1.06 3.24 3.74
C PRO A 217 -0.07 2.97 4.74
N HIS A 218 -1.04 2.15 4.32
CA HIS A 218 -2.08 1.57 5.16
C HIS A 218 -2.78 2.62 6.05
N HIS A 219 -3.28 3.67 5.41
CA HIS A 219 -4.06 4.74 6.03
C HIS A 219 -3.34 5.50 7.16
N GLY A 220 -2.02 5.34 7.32
CA GLY A 220 -1.27 5.90 8.44
C GLY A 220 -1.29 5.01 9.70
N SER A 221 -1.20 3.70 9.52
CA SER A 221 -0.98 2.73 10.59
C SER A 221 0.41 2.81 11.21
N ARG A 222 0.48 2.74 12.55
CA ARG A 222 1.74 2.71 13.31
C ARG A 222 2.53 1.39 13.19
N ARG A 223 2.01 0.39 12.47
CA ARG A 223 2.68 -0.91 12.23
C ARG A 223 3.47 -0.94 10.93
N ASN A 224 3.16 -0.05 10.00
CA ASN A 224 3.69 -0.05 8.64
C ASN A 224 4.96 0.77 8.47
N VAL A 225 5.26 1.64 9.45
CA VAL A 225 6.43 2.51 9.45
C VAL A 225 7.14 2.45 10.81
N SER A 226 8.43 2.78 10.83
CA SER A 226 9.21 3.02 12.04
C SER A 226 10.07 4.27 11.88
N THR A 227 10.70 4.72 12.97
CA THR A 227 11.66 5.81 12.96
C THR A 227 12.75 5.59 11.92
N GLU A 228 13.30 4.38 11.86
CA GLU A 228 14.42 4.00 11.00
C GLU A 228 14.01 4.03 9.53
N VAL A 229 12.85 3.43 9.22
CA VAL A 229 12.31 3.42 7.85
C VAL A 229 11.99 4.83 7.38
N LEU A 230 11.35 5.65 8.22
CA LEU A 230 11.05 7.04 7.86
C LEU A 230 12.32 7.89 7.73
N ASP A 231 13.34 7.67 8.56
CA ASP A 231 14.64 8.35 8.44
C ASP A 231 15.34 7.99 7.13
N GLN A 232 15.29 6.71 6.74
CA GLN A 232 15.85 6.24 5.48
C GLN A 232 15.19 6.91 4.27
N TRP A 233 13.86 7.00 4.25
CA TRP A 233 13.11 7.54 3.11
C TRP A 233 13.05 9.06 3.07
N LEU A 234 12.80 9.70 4.22
CA LEU A 234 12.38 11.11 4.31
C LEU A 234 13.46 11.98 4.98
N GLY A 235 14.46 11.37 5.59
CA GLY A 235 15.56 12.03 6.27
C GLY A 235 15.34 12.16 7.78
N PRO A 236 16.35 12.65 8.52
CA PRO A 236 16.31 12.66 9.96
C PRO A 236 15.27 13.65 10.50
N ARG A 237 14.83 13.40 11.73
CA ARG A 237 13.98 14.33 12.49
C ARG A 237 14.64 15.72 12.59
N LEU A 238 13.83 16.75 12.38
CA LEU A 238 14.18 18.15 12.55
C LEU A 238 14.29 18.48 14.05
N ARG A 239 15.14 19.47 14.38
CA ARG A 239 15.30 19.94 15.76
C ARG A 239 14.07 20.66 16.31
N GLN A 240 13.25 21.21 15.41
CA GLN A 240 12.05 21.97 15.75
C GLN A 240 11.02 21.85 14.64
N GLN A 241 9.76 22.06 15.01
CA GLN A 241 8.63 22.05 14.09
C GLN A 241 8.73 23.19 13.07
N LEU A 242 8.36 22.90 11.82
CA LEU A 242 8.10 23.93 10.81
C LEU A 242 6.68 24.50 10.97
N PRO A 243 6.42 25.75 10.55
CA PRO A 243 5.06 26.27 10.55
C PRO A 243 4.09 25.35 9.80
N ASN A 244 2.86 25.18 10.32
CA ASN A 244 1.89 24.28 9.72
C ASN A 244 1.63 24.64 8.25
N GLY A 245 1.61 23.64 7.37
CA GLY A 245 1.48 23.82 5.92
C GLY A 245 2.73 24.33 5.18
N GLN A 246 3.86 24.53 5.87
CA GLN A 246 5.15 24.91 5.26
C GLN A 246 6.17 23.75 5.28
N GLY A 247 5.68 22.53 5.06
CA GLY A 247 6.53 21.34 4.97
C GLY A 247 7.46 21.36 3.75
N ARG A 248 8.57 20.62 3.85
CA ARG A 248 9.57 20.45 2.78
C ARG A 248 9.09 19.51 1.68
N PHE A 249 8.18 18.61 2.02
CA PHE A 249 7.54 17.65 1.12
C PHE A 249 6.10 17.42 1.58
N ARG A 250 5.29 16.72 0.78
CA ARG A 250 3.91 16.39 1.13
C ARG A 250 3.75 14.90 1.40
N ALA A 251 3.10 14.58 2.50
CA ALA A 251 2.67 13.23 2.83
C ALA A 251 1.15 13.13 2.72
N TYR A 252 0.64 12.10 2.04
CA TYR A 252 -0.79 11.91 1.81
C TYR A 252 -1.26 10.65 2.53
N ILE A 253 -2.33 10.79 3.30
CA ILE A 253 -2.95 9.71 4.04
C ILE A 253 -4.34 9.50 3.46
N SER A 254 -4.55 8.35 2.83
CA SER A 254 -5.90 7.93 2.44
C SER A 254 -6.58 7.33 3.67
N ALA A 255 -7.44 8.08 4.36
CA ALA A 255 -8.17 7.62 5.53
C ALA A 255 -9.68 7.67 5.28
N ASN A 256 -10.39 6.63 5.71
CA ASN A 256 -11.84 6.59 5.64
C ASN A 256 -12.43 7.45 6.78
N PRO A 257 -13.42 8.33 6.54
CA PRO A 257 -14.13 9.02 7.61
C PRO A 257 -14.62 8.15 8.76
N ASP A 258 -15.02 6.93 8.41
CA ASP A 258 -15.63 5.98 9.34
C ASP A 258 -14.56 5.16 10.10
N ASP A 259 -13.26 5.39 9.82
CA ASP A 259 -12.13 4.78 10.52
C ASP A 259 -11.63 5.73 11.62
N GLU A 260 -12.05 5.47 12.86
CA GLU A 260 -11.62 6.24 14.03
C GLU A 260 -10.19 5.92 14.48
N ASP A 261 -9.60 4.84 13.96
CA ASP A 261 -8.28 4.37 14.33
C ASP A 261 -7.16 5.02 13.51
N HIS A 262 -7.46 5.50 12.29
CA HIS A 262 -6.47 6.02 11.36
C HIS A 262 -6.77 7.45 10.86
N PRO A 263 -5.73 8.26 10.61
CA PRO A 263 -4.32 7.97 10.86
C PRO A 263 -3.97 7.99 12.35
N ARG A 264 -3.00 7.16 12.73
CA ARG A 264 -2.44 7.16 14.09
C ARG A 264 -1.67 8.46 14.35
N ARG A 265 -1.82 9.03 15.55
CA ARG A 265 -1.17 10.29 15.93
C ARG A 265 0.35 10.16 15.88
N ALA A 266 0.89 9.02 16.31
CA ALA A 266 2.32 8.71 16.19
C ALA A 266 2.85 8.81 14.74
N VAL A 267 2.06 8.39 13.75
CA VAL A 267 2.45 8.47 12.32
C VAL A 267 2.44 9.90 11.83
N VAL A 268 1.38 10.66 12.12
CA VAL A 268 1.30 12.08 11.76
C VAL A 268 2.47 12.85 12.39
N ARG A 269 2.75 12.61 13.69
CA ARG A 269 3.89 13.19 14.39
C ARG A 269 5.21 12.83 13.73
N GLY A 270 5.45 11.54 13.44
CA GLY A 270 6.69 11.09 12.80
C GLY A 270 6.95 11.71 11.43
N LEU A 271 5.90 11.92 10.63
CA LEU A 271 6.00 12.61 9.35
C LEU A 271 6.32 14.10 9.56
N ILE A 272 5.63 14.78 10.47
CA ILE A 272 5.87 16.21 10.79
C ILE A 272 7.27 16.42 11.38
N HIS A 273 7.77 15.48 12.19
CA HIS A 273 9.15 15.54 12.70
C HIS A 273 10.18 15.60 11.57
N ARG A 274 9.89 15.03 10.40
CA ARG A 274 10.78 15.05 9.22
C ARG A 274 10.47 16.23 8.28
N GLY A 275 9.52 17.07 8.65
CA GLY A 275 9.13 18.28 7.91
C GLY A 275 8.07 18.04 6.85
N ALA A 276 7.23 17.02 6.99
CA ALA A 276 6.10 16.80 6.09
C ALA A 276 5.00 17.87 6.25
N ASP A 277 4.43 18.30 5.12
CA ASP A 277 3.08 18.84 5.05
C ASP A 277 2.10 17.66 4.90
N VAL A 278 1.49 17.23 6.00
CA VAL A 278 0.65 16.03 6.04
C VAL A 278 -0.79 16.37 5.67
N ARG A 279 -1.32 15.69 4.65
CA ARG A 279 -2.70 15.83 4.16
C ARG A 279 -3.41 14.50 4.28
N GLN A 280 -4.71 14.54 4.59
CA GLN A 280 -5.55 13.35 4.54
C GLN A 280 -6.78 13.54 3.67
N THR A 281 -7.30 12.45 3.09
CA THR A 281 -8.62 12.48 2.47
C THR A 281 -9.63 12.94 3.51
N THR A 282 -10.39 13.99 3.20
CA THR A 282 -11.31 14.56 4.20
C THR A 282 -12.37 13.53 4.57
N GLY A 283 -12.84 13.53 5.82
CA GLY A 283 -13.89 12.67 6.33
C GLY A 283 -15.29 12.88 5.72
N LYS A 284 -15.38 13.28 4.46
CA LYS A 284 -16.61 13.36 3.69
C LYS A 284 -16.58 12.32 2.59
N ARG A 285 -17.60 11.48 2.54
CA ARG A 285 -17.76 10.46 1.50
C ARG A 285 -17.69 11.09 0.11
N GLY A 286 -16.84 10.56 -0.76
CA GLY A 286 -16.61 11.05 -2.12
C GLY A 286 -15.63 12.22 -2.24
N ALA A 287 -15.03 12.67 -1.14
CA ALA A 287 -13.92 13.61 -1.21
C ALA A 287 -12.66 12.92 -1.77
N TYR A 288 -11.80 13.71 -2.41
CA TYR A 288 -10.53 13.26 -2.94
C TYR A 288 -9.44 14.28 -2.64
N LEU A 289 -8.21 13.80 -2.51
CA LEU A 289 -7.04 14.66 -2.58
C LEU A 289 -6.52 14.72 -4.00
N ARG A 290 -6.08 15.91 -4.40
CA ARG A 290 -5.37 16.12 -5.65
C ARG A 290 -4.09 16.86 -5.37
N THR A 291 -3.03 16.38 -5.97
CA THR A 291 -1.77 17.09 -6.03
C THR A 291 -1.35 17.24 -7.49
N SER A 292 -0.78 18.39 -7.84
CA SER A 292 -0.43 18.73 -9.22
C SER A 292 0.79 19.61 -9.28
N LYS A 293 1.46 19.61 -10.44
CA LYS A 293 2.50 20.56 -10.85
C LYS A 293 2.29 20.75 -12.35
N ASN A 294 2.28 21.99 -12.84
CA ASN A 294 2.06 22.31 -14.25
C ASN A 294 0.79 21.66 -14.86
N ALA A 295 -0.32 21.61 -14.12
CA ALA A 295 -1.58 21.03 -14.59
C ALA A 295 -2.75 22.01 -14.43
N PRO A 296 -3.82 21.90 -15.26
CA PRO A 296 -4.98 22.79 -15.17
C PRO A 296 -5.61 22.80 -13.77
N PRO A 297 -6.22 23.93 -13.36
CA PRO A 297 -7.04 23.96 -12.15
C PRO A 297 -8.26 23.03 -12.29
N ARG A 298 -8.84 22.63 -11.15
CA ARG A 298 -10.16 22.00 -11.10
C ARG A 298 -11.05 22.92 -10.26
N ASP A 299 -12.09 23.48 -10.87
CA ASP A 299 -12.91 24.53 -10.26
C ASP A 299 -13.65 24.07 -8.99
N ASP A 300 -13.82 22.76 -8.82
CA ASP A 300 -14.45 22.14 -7.65
C ASP A 300 -13.46 21.66 -6.59
N ALA A 301 -12.16 21.84 -6.81
CA ALA A 301 -11.13 21.54 -5.83
C ALA A 301 -10.76 22.80 -5.05
N VAL A 302 -10.79 22.68 -3.72
CA VAL A 302 -10.29 23.71 -2.79
C VAL A 302 -8.94 23.27 -2.22
N PRO A 303 -8.11 24.21 -1.71
CA PRO A 303 -6.93 23.83 -0.96
C PRO A 303 -7.30 22.89 0.19
N ALA A 304 -6.65 21.72 0.26
CA ALA A 304 -6.78 20.87 1.43
C ALA A 304 -6.21 21.60 2.66
N GLU A 305 -6.64 21.24 3.86
CA GLU A 305 -6.02 21.72 5.09
C GLU A 305 -4.91 20.75 5.53
N PRO A 306 -3.76 21.26 5.99
CA PRO A 306 -2.73 20.43 6.60
C PRO A 306 -3.15 19.93 7.98
N LEU A 307 -2.86 18.66 8.28
CA LEU A 307 -3.07 18.12 9.62
C LEU A 307 -2.18 18.88 10.62
N PRO A 308 -2.75 19.39 11.72
CA PRO A 308 -1.95 20.00 12.77
C PRO A 308 -1.08 18.95 13.47
N TYR A 309 -0.04 19.41 14.15
CA TYR A 309 0.78 18.53 14.98
C TYR A 309 -0.01 18.03 16.20
N PRO A 310 -0.17 16.70 16.38
CA PRO A 310 -0.77 16.15 17.60
C PRO A 310 0.15 16.36 18.81
N GLU A 311 -0.35 17.02 19.87
CA GLU A 311 0.42 17.22 21.12
C GLU A 311 0.58 15.94 21.95
N ASP A 312 -0.26 14.95 21.68
CA ASP A 312 -0.29 13.64 22.29
C ASP A 312 -0.23 12.54 21.22
N GLN A 313 0.03 11.31 21.66
CA GLN A 313 0.06 10.13 20.79
C GLN A 313 -0.29 8.88 21.59
N GLU A 314 -0.52 7.80 20.85
CA GLU A 314 -0.74 6.47 21.41
C GLU A 314 0.42 6.08 22.36
N GLU A 315 0.10 5.50 23.51
CA GLU A 315 1.06 4.78 24.35
C GLU A 315 1.41 3.42 23.71
N GLU A 316 2.52 2.80 24.15
CA GLU A 316 3.04 1.55 23.57
C GLU A 316 1.98 0.43 23.46
#